data_AF-A0A6G9CVM5-F1
#
_entry.id   AF-A0A6G9CVM5-F1
#
_cell.length_a   1.000
_cell.length_b   1.000
_cell.length_c   1.000
_cell.angle_alpha   90.00
_cell.angle_beta   90.00
_cell.angle_gamma   90.00
#
_symmetry.space_group_name_H-M   'P 1'
#
loop_
_entity.id
_entity.type
_entity.pdbx_description
1 polymer ?
#
loop_
_entity_poly.entity_id
_entity_poly.type
_entity_poly.pdbx_seq_one_letter_code
_entity_poly.pdbx_strand_id
1 'polypeptide(L)'
;MSETIGGQLPQPDPRGWLTFDHLPRELRNAEDSTQAADHETSKTMSGGSSWQRPATPTERVLLAHLGYEIPDELDTTVCYLTAGVRKRTWPALDH
;
A
#
# COMPACT_ATOMS: atom_id res chain seq x y z
N MET A 1 21.94 1.77 -5.51
CA MET A 1 20.52 1.70 -5.07
C MET A 1 20.51 0.85 -3.82
N SER A 2 19.82 1.27 -2.75
CA SER A 2 19.80 0.52 -1.50
C SER A 2 19.12 -0.84 -1.71
N GLU A 3 19.69 -1.89 -1.14
CA GLU A 3 19.13 -3.25 -1.18
C GLU A 3 18.18 -3.52 -0.01
N THR A 4 17.99 -2.53 0.88
CA THR A 4 17.12 -2.62 2.06
C THR A 4 15.90 -1.71 1.94
N ILE A 5 14.87 -2.00 2.74
CA ILE A 5 13.74 -1.10 2.97
C ILE A 5 14.19 0.01 3.92
N GLY A 6 13.86 1.26 3.59
CA GLY A 6 14.18 2.44 4.41
C GLY A 6 13.24 2.62 5.61
N GLY A 7 13.43 3.71 6.36
CA GLY A 7 12.53 4.08 7.45
C GLY A 7 11.13 4.38 6.94
N GLN A 8 10.11 4.06 7.75
CA GLN A 8 8.76 4.53 7.50
C GLN A 8 8.69 6.04 7.65
N LEU A 9 7.95 6.71 6.77
CA LEU A 9 7.69 8.15 6.90
C LEU A 9 6.81 8.44 8.13
N PRO A 10 6.86 9.67 8.70
CA PRO A 10 6.09 10.02 9.88
C PRO A 10 4.59 9.73 9.74
N GLN A 11 4.02 9.09 10.78
CA GLN A 11 2.59 8.77 10.82
C GLN A 11 1.80 9.81 11.65
N PRO A 12 0.52 10.08 11.31
CA PRO A 12 -0.22 9.51 10.18
C PRO A 12 0.15 10.14 8.84
N ASP A 13 0.52 9.31 7.85
CA ASP A 13 0.68 9.75 6.47
C ASP A 13 -0.66 9.62 5.72
N PRO A 14 -1.09 10.61 4.91
CA PRO A 14 -2.35 10.54 4.17
C PRO A 14 -2.43 9.35 3.19
N ARG A 15 -1.28 8.83 2.74
CA ARG A 15 -1.19 7.66 1.84
C ARG A 15 -1.29 6.32 2.58
N GLY A 16 -1.26 6.34 3.91
CA GLY A 16 -1.31 5.16 4.77
C GLY A 16 0.08 4.63 5.17
N TRP A 17 0.09 3.44 5.75
CA TRP A 17 1.26 2.90 6.46
C TRP A 17 2.45 2.56 5.56
N LEU A 18 2.23 2.20 4.30
CA LEU A 18 3.29 1.73 3.40
C LEU A 18 3.99 2.88 2.66
N THR A 19 4.51 3.82 3.43
CA THR A 19 5.28 4.96 2.93
C THR A 19 6.67 4.94 3.55
N PHE A 20 7.70 4.83 2.72
CA PHE A 20 9.09 4.63 3.15
C PHE A 20 10.04 5.60 2.44
N ASP A 21 11.16 5.93 3.09
CA ASP A 21 12.21 6.78 2.53
C ASP A 21 12.77 6.22 1.21
N HIS A 22 12.92 4.89 1.13
CA HIS A 22 13.35 4.18 -0.06
C HIS A 22 12.93 2.72 -0.02
N LEU A 23 12.86 2.12 -1.20
CA LEU A 23 12.63 0.69 -1.39
C LEU A 23 13.74 0.08 -2.25
N PRO A 24 14.07 -1.22 -2.04
CA PRO A 24 14.83 -2.00 -3.00
C PRO A 24 14.19 -1.95 -4.38
N ARG A 25 15.01 -2.05 -5.44
CA ARG A 25 14.54 -1.87 -6.82
C ARG A 25 13.35 -2.76 -7.17
N GLU A 26 13.39 -4.03 -6.76
CA GLU A 26 12.33 -4.99 -7.06
C GLU A 26 11.01 -4.61 -6.38
N LEU A 27 11.06 -4.26 -5.08
CA LEU A 27 9.87 -3.81 -4.34
C LEU A 27 9.33 -2.50 -4.89
N ARG A 28 10.21 -1.57 -5.30
CA ARG A 28 9.78 -0.31 -5.93
C ARG A 28 9.05 -0.55 -7.24
N ASN A 29 9.62 -1.38 -8.13
CA ASN A 29 9.00 -1.69 -9.42
C ASN A 29 7.64 -2.39 -9.22
N ALA A 30 7.55 -3.27 -8.22
CA ALA A 30 6.29 -3.94 -7.89
C ALA A 30 5.26 -2.95 -7.32
N GLU A 31 5.67 -2.04 -6.42
CA GLU A 31 4.81 -0.96 -5.89
C GLU A 31 4.29 -0.05 -7.02
N ASP A 32 5.17 0.37 -7.93
CA ASP A 32 4.79 1.22 -9.07
C ASP A 32 3.76 0.53 -9.97
N SER A 33 3.95 -0.77 -10.22
CA SER A 33 3.00 -1.59 -10.98
C SER A 33 1.64 -1.70 -10.28
N THR A 34 1.64 -1.95 -8.96
CA THR A 34 0.42 -2.00 -8.16
C THR A 34 -0.28 -0.64 -8.12
N GLN A 35 0.46 0.46 -8.02
CA GLN A 35 -0.09 1.81 -8.07
C GLN A 35 -0.74 2.11 -9.42
N ALA A 36 -0.10 1.73 -10.53
CA ALA A 36 -0.67 1.89 -11.87
C ALA A 36 -1.97 1.08 -12.02
N ALA A 37 -1.99 -0.18 -11.57
CA ALA A 37 -3.19 -1.02 -11.60
C ALA A 37 -4.33 -0.42 -10.77
N ASP A 38 -4.07 -0.01 -9.52
CA ASP A 38 -5.07 0.61 -8.65
C ASP A 38 -5.60 1.93 -9.23
N HIS A 39 -4.75 2.70 -9.93
CA HIS A 39 -5.17 3.92 -10.60
C HIS A 39 -6.10 3.65 -11.78
N GLU A 40 -5.83 2.64 -12.61
CA GLU A 40 -6.76 2.25 -13.68
C GLU A 40 -8.10 1.76 -13.12
N THR A 41 -8.09 0.99 -12.04
CA THR A 41 -9.33 0.61 -11.33
C THR A 41 -10.08 1.83 -10.81
N SER A 42 -9.39 2.82 -10.24
CA SER A 42 -10.06 4.02 -9.71
C SER A 42 -10.87 4.78 -10.76
N LYS A 43 -10.47 4.72 -12.04
CA LYS A 43 -11.20 5.39 -13.14
C LYS A 43 -12.57 4.78 -13.40
N THR A 44 -12.76 3.51 -13.02
CA THR A 44 -14.06 2.82 -13.16
C THR A 44 -14.92 2.95 -11.90
N MET A 45 -14.38 3.48 -10.81
CA MET A 45 -15.08 3.64 -9.54
C MET A 45 -15.80 4.99 -9.48
N SER A 46 -16.98 5.01 -8.83
CA SER A 46 -17.66 6.26 -8.50
C SER A 46 -16.78 7.11 -7.58
N GLY A 47 -16.73 8.43 -7.84
CA GLY A 47 -15.74 9.35 -7.28
C GLY A 47 -15.45 9.18 -5.78
N GLY A 48 -14.30 8.59 -5.45
CA GLY A 48 -13.80 8.43 -4.08
C GLY A 48 -14.27 7.17 -3.35
N SER A 49 -15.04 6.28 -3.98
CA SER A 49 -15.41 5.00 -3.37
C SER A 49 -14.18 4.12 -3.11
N SER A 50 -14.09 3.58 -1.91
CA SER A 50 -13.08 2.58 -1.57
C SER A 50 -13.45 1.21 -2.16
N TRP A 51 -12.45 0.40 -2.44
CA TRP A 51 -12.63 -1.01 -2.80
C TRP A 51 -11.60 -1.88 -2.09
N GLN A 52 -11.84 -3.19 -2.10
CA GLN A 52 -10.96 -4.18 -1.52
C GLN A 52 -10.38 -5.08 -2.60
N ARG A 53 -9.14 -5.50 -2.39
CA ARG A 53 -8.48 -6.58 -3.14
C ARG A 53 -7.53 -7.32 -2.20
N PRO A 54 -7.12 -8.55 -2.53
CA PRO A 54 -6.07 -9.23 -1.77
C PRO A 54 -4.81 -8.37 -1.67
N ALA A 55 -4.16 -8.42 -0.51
CA ALA A 55 -2.85 -7.82 -0.29
C ALA A 55 -1.83 -8.50 -1.21
N THR A 56 -1.16 -7.68 -2.03
CA THR A 56 -0.10 -8.13 -2.91
C THR A 56 1.06 -8.71 -2.11
N PRO A 57 1.90 -9.57 -2.72
CA PRO A 57 3.13 -10.04 -2.08
C PRO A 57 4.00 -8.88 -1.57
N THR A 58 4.08 -7.77 -2.32
CA THR A 58 4.81 -6.56 -1.93
C THR A 58 4.23 -5.93 -0.67
N GLU A 59 2.91 -5.72 -0.60
CA GLU A 59 2.26 -5.15 0.58
C GLU A 59 2.49 -6.03 1.81
N ARG A 60 2.40 -7.35 1.67
CA ARG A 60 2.66 -8.31 2.76
C ARG A 60 4.10 -8.21 3.26
N VAL A 61 5.08 -8.12 2.36
CA VAL A 61 6.50 -7.93 2.73
C VAL A 61 6.72 -6.61 3.46
N LEU A 62 6.10 -5.52 2.99
CA LEU A 62 6.27 -4.20 3.61
C LEU A 62 5.57 -4.11 4.97
N LEU A 63 4.40 -4.74 5.15
CA LEU A 63 3.73 -4.82 6.45
C LEU A 63 4.52 -5.67 7.44
N ALA A 64 5.05 -6.81 7.00
CA ALA A 64 5.92 -7.64 7.84
C ALA A 64 7.19 -6.89 8.26
N HIS A 65 7.74 -6.06 7.37
CA HIS A 65 8.87 -5.18 7.70
C HIS A 65 8.53 -4.14 8.78
N LEU A 66 7.29 -3.65 8.81
CA LEU A 66 6.79 -2.77 9.88
C LEU A 66 6.52 -3.51 11.21
N GLY A 67 6.67 -4.84 11.24
CA GLY A 67 6.48 -5.66 12.44
C GLY A 67 5.06 -6.21 12.63
N TYR A 68 4.19 -6.10 11.63
CA TYR A 68 2.86 -6.71 11.69
C TYR A 68 2.93 -8.22 11.46
N GLU A 69 2.12 -8.97 12.22
CA GLU A 69 1.81 -10.37 11.91
C GLU A 69 0.82 -10.40 10.75
N ILE A 70 1.13 -11.17 9.69
CA ILE A 70 0.36 -11.16 8.45
C ILE A 70 -0.52 -12.41 8.38
N PRO A 71 -1.86 -12.28 8.43
CA PRO A 71 -2.77 -13.40 8.23
C PRO A 71 -2.63 -14.01 6.83
N ASP A 72 -2.97 -15.29 6.68
CA ASP A 72 -2.97 -15.96 5.38
C ASP A 72 -3.85 -15.22 4.37
N GLU A 73 -5.08 -14.91 4.79
CA GLU A 73 -6.01 -14.06 4.05
C GLU A 73 -5.96 -12.62 4.58
N LEU A 74 -5.41 -11.72 3.77
CA LEU A 74 -5.32 -10.30 4.09
C LEU A 74 -5.78 -9.49 2.89
N ASP A 75 -6.80 -8.66 3.10
CA ASP A 75 -7.26 -7.70 2.10
C ASP A 75 -6.68 -6.30 2.35
N THR A 76 -6.43 -5.60 1.25
CA THR A 76 -6.06 -4.19 1.22
C THR A 76 -7.27 -3.37 0.83
N THR A 77 -7.67 -2.44 1.69
CA THR A 77 -8.66 -1.41 1.34
C THR A 77 -7.94 -0.26 0.65
N VAL A 78 -8.33 0.02 -0.59
CA VAL A 78 -7.77 1.12 -1.40
C VAL A 78 -8.80 2.24 -1.48
N CYS A 79 -8.36 3.48 -1.30
CA CYS A 79 -9.18 4.68 -1.47
C CYS A 79 -8.35 5.81 -2.09
N TYR A 80 -8.90 6.56 -3.03
CA TYR A 80 -8.25 7.76 -3.56
C TYR A 80 -8.81 9.00 -2.86
N LEU A 81 -7.98 9.67 -2.05
CA LEU A 81 -8.35 10.90 -1.33
C LEU A 81 -8.48 12.09 -2.28
N THR A 82 -7.63 12.10 -3.30
CA THR A 82 -7.65 13.01 -4.44
C THR A 82 -7.16 12.24 -5.67
N ALA A 83 -7.23 12.83 -6.86
CA ALA A 83 -6.79 12.18 -8.11
C ALA A 83 -5.34 11.64 -8.07
N GLY A 84 -4.47 12.21 -7.22
CA GLY A 84 -3.06 11.80 -7.11
C GLY A 84 -2.68 11.11 -5.80
N VAL A 85 -3.60 10.99 -4.84
CA VAL A 85 -3.28 10.47 -3.49
C VAL A 85 -4.09 9.22 -3.21
N ARG A 86 -3.43 8.07 -3.40
CA ARG A 86 -3.93 6.75 -3.01
C ARG A 86 -3.61 6.51 -1.52
N LYS A 87 -4.64 6.20 -0.74
CA LYS A 87 -4.55 5.68 0.62
C LYS A 87 -4.81 4.17 0.61
N ARG A 88 -3.97 3.43 1.34
CA ARG A 88 -4.20 2.01 1.62
C ARG A 88 -4.29 1.76 3.11
N THR A 89 -5.22 0.92 3.52
CA THR A 89 -5.42 0.50 4.91
C THR A 89 -5.70 -0.99 5.02
N TRP A 90 -5.41 -1.55 6.19
CA TRP A 90 -5.60 -2.96 6.51
C TRP A 90 -6.42 -3.08 7.80
N PRO A 91 -7.77 -3.03 7.73
CA PRO A 91 -8.61 -3.10 8.92
C PRO A 91 -8.37 -4.36 9.79
N ALA A 92 -7.95 -5.46 9.17
CA ALA A 92 -7.62 -6.69 9.88
C ALA A 92 -6.36 -6.59 10.77
N LEU A 93 -5.55 -5.54 10.62
CA LEU A 93 -4.32 -5.29 11.37
C LEU A 93 -4.45 -4.09 12.32
N ASP A 94 -5.61 -3.44 12.34
CA ASP A 94 -5.92 -2.29 13.20
C ASP A 94 -6.48 -2.83 14.52
N HIS A 95 -5.64 -2.86 15.56
CA HIS A 95 -5.97 -3.39 16.91
C HIS A 95 -6.25 -2.26 17.90
#